data_AF-A0A3P7QVZ5-F1
#
_entry.id   AF-A0A3P7QVZ5-F1
#
_cell.length_a   1.000
_cell.length_b   1.000
_cell.length_c   1.000
_cell.angle_alpha   90.00
_cell.angle_beta   90.00
_cell.angle_gamma   90.00
#
_symmetry.space_group_name_H-M   'P 1'
#
loop_
_entity.id
_entity.type
_entity.pdbx_description
1 polymer ?
#
loop_
_entity_poly.entity_id
_entity_poly.type
_entity_poly.pdbx_seq_one_letter_code
_entity_poly.pdbx_strand_id
1 'polypeptide(L)' 'MALSIEPAAAQMPAGGGKSAHTLANVGESKLIFKVKCSNNNDYRLKPVFGFVDASGNLPLEITRT' A
#
# COMPACT_ATOMS: atom_id res chain seq x y z
N MET A 1 15.92 -3.67 -5.54
CA MET A 1 14.49 -3.94 -5.33
C MET A 1 13.73 -2.81 -6.00
N ALA A 2 12.92 -3.08 -7.02
CA ALA A 2 12.35 -2.05 -7.90
C ALA A 2 11.04 -1.42 -7.39
N LEU A 3 10.44 -1.96 -6.32
CA LEU A 3 9.20 -1.46 -5.74
C LEU A 3 9.49 -0.88 -4.34
N SER A 4 9.10 0.38 -4.12
CA SER A 4 9.14 1.06 -2.83
C SER A 4 7.73 1.49 -2.39
N ILE A 5 7.58 1.79 -1.10
CA ILE A 5 6.35 2.34 -0.52
C ILE A 5 6.69 3.56 0.34
N GLU A 6 5.96 4.66 0.16
CA GLU A 6 6.14 5.90 0.94
C GLU A 6 4.78 6.43 1.42
N PRO A 7 4.57 6.68 2.73
CA PRO A 7 5.47 6.39 3.84
C PRO A 7 5.78 4.90 4.02
N ALA A 8 6.96 4.56 4.54
CA ALA A 8 7.33 3.16 4.79
C ALA A 8 6.53 2.52 5.96
N ALA A 9 5.93 3.34 6.82
CA ALA A 9 5.16 2.90 7.98
C ALA A 9 3.89 3.74 8.16
N ALA A 10 2.81 3.08 8.61
CA ALA A 10 1.54 3.73 8.97
C ALA A 10 1.44 3.86 10.49
N GLN A 11 1.41 5.09 11.01
CA GLN A 11 1.09 5.36 12.41
C GLN A 11 -0.32 5.94 12.52
N MET A 12 -1.14 5.33 13.37
CA MET A 12 -2.58 5.61 13.42
C MET A 12 -3.09 5.56 14.87
N PRO A 13 -3.98 6.48 15.28
CA PRO A 13 -4.62 6.44 16.58
C PRO A 13 -5.39 5.14 16.81
N ALA A 14 -5.50 4.72 18.07
CA ALA A 14 -6.31 3.55 18.43
C ALA A 14 -7.80 3.74 18.14
N GLY A 15 -8.30 4.99 18.18
CA GLY A 15 -9.68 5.35 17.86
C GLY A 15 -10.03 5.36 16.37
N GLY A 16 -9.14 4.85 15.51
CA GLY A 16 -9.36 4.77 14.07
C GLY A 16 -8.71 5.90 13.27
N GLY A 17 -8.67 5.74 11.95
CA GLY A 17 -8.10 6.71 11.03
C GLY A 17 -7.76 6.13 9.66
N LYS A 18 -7.11 6.94 8.83
CA LYS A 18 -6.60 6.52 7.51
C LYS A 18 -5.14 6.93 7.34
N SER A 19 -4.39 6.11 6.61
CA SER A 19 -3.03 6.41 6.17
C SER A 19 -2.93 6.15 4.68
N ALA A 20 -2.41 7.14 3.95
CA ALA A 20 -2.21 7.07 2.52
C ALA A 20 -0.74 6.79 2.23
N HIS A 21 -0.49 5.79 1.38
CA HIS A 21 0.82 5.37 0.94
C HIS A 21 0.88 5.37 -0.59
N THR A 22 2.07 5.49 -1.13
CA THR A 22 2.33 5.40 -2.57
C THR A 22 3.29 4.25 -2.81
N LEU A 23 2.85 3.26 -3.58
CA LEU A 23 3.71 2.25 -4.17
C LEU A 23 4.37 2.84 -5.41
N ALA A 24 5.70 2.81 -5.51
CA ALA A 24 6.44 3.31 -6.66
C ALA A 24 7.28 2.19 -7.27
N ASN A 25 7.05 1.89 -8.55
CA ASN A 25 7.84 0.95 -9.33
C ASN A 25 8.88 1.73 -10.15
N VAL A 26 10.13 1.75 -9.68
CA VAL A 26 11.25 2.38 -10.41
C VAL A 26 11.86 1.46 -11.47
N GLY A 27 11.28 0.27 -11.69
CA GLY A 27 11.72 -0.67 -12.70
C GLY A 27 11.12 -0.40 -14.08
N GLU A 28 11.74 -1.00 -15.09
CA GLU A 28 11.35 -0.88 -16.50
C GLU A 28 10.23 -1.86 -16.92
N SER A 29 9.82 -2.75 -16.01
CA SER A 29 8.77 -3.74 -16.25
C SER A 29 7.57 -3.51 -15.35
N LYS A 30 6.38 -3.78 -15.87
CA LYS A 30 5.13 -3.77 -15.09
C LYS A 30 5.17 -4.84 -14.01
N LEU A 31 4.81 -4.46 -12.78
CA LEU A 31 4.75 -5.36 -11.64
C LEU A 31 3.31 -5.67 -11.26
N ILE A 32 3.09 -6.86 -10.74
CA ILE A 32 1.87 -7.24 -10.02
C ILE A 32 2.19 -7.34 -8.52
N PHE A 33 1.29 -6.87 -7.67
CA PHE A 33 1.44 -6.98 -6.22
C PHE A 33 0.22 -7.60 -5.57
N LYS A 34 0.43 -8.17 -4.39
CA LYS A 34 -0.62 -8.62 -3.46
C LYS A 34 -0.24 -8.22 -2.05
N VAL A 35 -1.13 -7.48 -1.40
CA VAL A 35 -0.98 -7.05 -0.02
C VAL A 35 -1.60 -8.10 0.90
N LYS A 36 -0.88 -8.50 1.94
CA LYS A 36 -1.40 -9.36 3.01
C LYS A 36 -1.44 -8.53 4.29
N CYS A 37 -2.54 -8.64 5.03
CA CYS A 37 -2.70 -7.98 6.32
C CYS A 37 -2.66 -9.02 7.43
N SER A 38 -1.91 -8.74 8.48
CA SER A 38 -1.85 -9.55 9.70
C SER A 38 -3.06 -9.36 10.61
N ASN A 39 -3.78 -8.23 10.48
CA ASN A 39 -4.96 -7.92 11.26
C ASN A 39 -6.09 -7.35 10.38
N ASN A 40 -6.88 -8.25 9.80
CA ASN A 40 -8.08 -7.87 9.04
C ASN A 40 -9.30 -7.60 9.91
N ASN A 41 -9.19 -7.64 11.24
CA ASN A 41 -10.29 -7.23 12.12
C ASN A 41 -10.32 -5.71 12.18
N ASP A 42 -9.20 -5.10 12.57
CA ASP A 42 -9.11 -3.65 12.81
C ASP A 42 -8.66 -2.86 11.58
N TYR A 43 -8.00 -3.51 10.61
CA TYR A 43 -7.49 -2.83 9.42
C TYR A 43 -8.19 -3.26 8.14
N ARG A 44 -8.32 -2.31 7.22
CA ARG A 44 -8.75 -2.52 5.83
C ARG A 44 -7.74 -1.86 4.90
N LEU A 45 -7.39 -2.56 3.83
CA LEU A 45 -6.44 -2.06 2.83
C LEU A 45 -7.09 -2.01 1.46
N LYS A 46 -6.79 -0.94 0.71
CA LYS A 46 -7.28 -0.75 -0.65
C LYS A 46 -6.19 -0.12 -1.51
N PRO A 47 -5.80 -0.74 -2.64
CA PRO A 47 -6.18 -2.06 -3.14
C PRO A 47 -5.43 -3.23 -2.46
N VAL A 48 -6.00 -4.44 -2.49
CA VAL A 48 -5.35 -5.67 -1.95
C VAL A 48 -4.49 -6.37 -3.01
N PHE A 49 -4.78 -6.17 -4.28
CA PHE A 49 -3.98 -6.64 -5.40
C PHE A 49 -4.12 -5.66 -6.57
N GLY A 50 -3.15 -5.68 -7.48
CA GLY A 50 -3.19 -4.84 -8.66
C GLY A 50 -1.87 -4.82 -9.39
N PHE A 51 -1.77 -3.88 -10.32
CA PHE A 51 -0.55 -3.66 -11.09
C PHE A 51 0.03 -2.29 -10.78
N VAL A 52 1.35 -2.18 -10.95
CA VAL A 52 2.06 -0.90 -11.02
C VAL A 52 2.85 -0.92 -12.31
N ASP A 53 2.57 0.01 -13.21
CA ASP A 53 3.27 0.11 -14.50
C ASP A 53 4.76 0.43 -14.31
N ALA A 54 5.55 0.23 -15.36
CA ALA A 54 6.96 0.61 -15.36
C ALA A 54 7.12 2.11 -15.10
N SER A 55 8.05 2.49 -14.23
CA SER A 55 8.22 3.88 -13.74
C SER A 55 6.94 4.51 -13.18
N GLY A 56 5.98 3.68 -12.74
CA GLY A 56 4.64 4.10 -12.32
C GLY A 56 4.45 4.12 -10.82
N ASN A 57 3.39 4.82 -10.40
CA ASN A 57 3.01 4.96 -8.99
C ASN A 57 1.55 4.51 -8.79
N LEU A 58 1.26 3.96 -7.61
CA LEU A 58 -0.08 3.55 -7.24
C LEU A 58 -0.41 3.92 -5.79
N PRO A 59 -1.54 4.59 -5.50
CA PRO A 59 -1.96 4.85 -4.14
C PRO A 59 -2.46 3.57 -3.43
N LEU A 60 -2.08 3.44 -2.17
CA LEU A 60 -2.53 2.42 -1.23
C LEU A 60 -3.10 3.11 0.03
N GLU A 61 -4.36 2.87 0.33
CA GLU A 61 -5.02 3.36 1.54
C GLU A 61 -5.09 2.25 2.60
N ILE A 62 -4.65 2.58 3.82
CA ILE A 62 -4.80 1.76 5.01
C ILE A 62 -5.78 2.47 5.94
N THR A 63 -6.90 1.82 6.26
CA THR A 63 -7.91 2.33 7.20
C THR A 63 -7.88 1.47 8.46
N ARG A 64 -7.94 2.11 9.63
CA ARG A 64 -8.16 1.47 10.93
C ARG A 64 -9.57 1.85 11.40
N THR A 65 -10.35 0.83 11.73
CA THR A 65 -11.71 0.95 12.29
C THR A 65 -11.75 0.47 13.72
#